data_AF-K0FBA2-F1
#
_entry.id   AF-K0FBA2-F1
#
_cell.length_a   1.000
_cell.length_b   1.000
_cell.length_c   1.000
_cell.angle_alpha   90.00
_cell.angle_beta   90.00
_cell.angle_gamma   90.00
#
_symmetry.space_group_name_H-M   'P 1'
#
loop_
_entity.id
_entity.type
_entity.pdbx_description
1 polymer ?
#
loop_
_entity_poly.entity_id
_entity_poly.type
_entity_poly.pdbx_seq_one_letter_code
_entity_poly.pdbx_strand_id
1 'polypeptide(L)'
;MAAPGDNWHDSAVDGATKGGLGMNEAGQWQPAARLTVLLDEDDKWRHTPLYAEIVSRARDTGLAGASVWRGIEGYGASSRIHTTRILDMADHLPLVLMLVDEPERLRAFVEQNAELFTTINVALSPLELWHGAAR
;
A
#
# COMPACT_ATOMS: atom_id res chain seq x y z
N MET A 1 5.71 40.80 17.61
CA MET A 1 6.12 39.84 18.66
C MET A 1 5.70 38.46 18.16
N ALA A 2 6.56 37.86 17.34
CA ALA A 2 6.36 36.57 16.67
C ALA A 2 7.72 35.86 16.72
N ALA A 3 7.72 34.61 17.16
CA ALA A 3 8.92 33.78 17.16
C ALA A 3 9.14 33.17 15.77
N PRO A 4 10.37 33.19 15.22
CA PRO A 4 10.72 32.53 13.97
C PRO A 4 11.45 31.20 14.22
N GLY A 5 11.25 30.21 13.35
CA GLY A 5 12.17 29.07 13.22
C GLY A 5 11.47 27.72 13.02
N ASP A 6 11.51 27.23 11.78
CA ASP A 6 11.94 25.86 11.47
C ASP A 6 12.21 25.77 9.95
N ASN A 7 13.49 25.88 9.60
CA ASN A 7 14.04 25.81 8.24
C ASN A 7 14.22 24.34 7.84
N TRP A 8 13.47 23.90 6.83
CA TRP A 8 13.70 22.64 6.13
C TRP A 8 14.62 22.87 4.92
N HIS A 9 15.93 22.80 5.09
CA HIS A 9 16.92 22.64 4.02
C HIS A 9 18.27 22.20 4.59
N ASP A 10 18.51 20.88 4.65
CA ASP A 10 19.80 20.17 4.69
C ASP A 10 19.42 18.68 4.92
N SER A 11 19.99 17.64 4.33
CA SER A 11 21.08 17.40 3.39
C SER A 11 21.04 15.86 3.14
N ALA A 12 21.66 15.39 2.04
CA ALA A 12 21.83 13.98 1.64
C ALA A 12 20.84 13.39 0.62
N VAL A 13 20.97 13.84 -0.63
CA VAL A 13 21.16 12.89 -1.74
C VAL A 13 22.22 13.50 -2.66
N ASP A 14 23.46 13.06 -2.41
CA ASP A 14 24.69 13.48 -3.07
C ASP A 14 24.68 13.21 -4.58
N GLY A 15 25.41 14.07 -5.29
CA GLY A 15 25.65 13.96 -6.72
C GLY A 15 26.43 12.71 -7.12
N ALA A 16 25.94 12.04 -8.16
CA ALA A 16 26.69 11.06 -8.92
C ALA A 16 26.54 11.35 -10.42
N THR A 17 27.23 12.39 -10.89
CA THR A 17 27.58 12.55 -12.32
C THR A 17 29.07 12.29 -12.50
N LYS A 18 29.38 11.38 -13.45
CA LYS A 18 30.68 11.01 -14.07
C LYS A 18 31.44 9.80 -13.49
N GLY A 19 31.41 8.71 -14.28
CA GLY A 19 32.49 7.74 -14.41
C GLY A 19 32.23 6.37 -13.77
N GLY A 20 32.05 5.32 -14.58
CA GLY A 20 32.08 3.95 -14.08
C GLY A 20 31.56 2.94 -15.10
N LEU A 21 32.46 2.13 -15.66
CA LEU A 21 32.13 1.01 -16.53
C LEU A 21 31.28 -0.04 -15.79
N GLY A 22 30.22 -0.56 -16.43
CA GLY A 22 29.63 -1.88 -16.13
C GLY A 22 28.59 -1.95 -14.99
N MET A 23 27.40 -1.40 -15.20
CA MET A 23 26.23 -1.47 -14.30
C MET A 23 25.00 -1.52 -15.25
N ASN A 24 24.26 -2.61 -15.54
CA ASN A 24 23.87 -3.79 -14.78
C ASN A 24 23.46 -4.93 -15.75
N GLU A 25 24.20 -6.04 -15.84
CA GLU A 25 23.71 -7.26 -16.53
C GLU A 25 22.62 -7.99 -15.72
N ALA A 26 22.48 -7.67 -14.43
CA ALA A 26 21.58 -8.35 -13.51
C ALA A 26 20.14 -7.81 -13.55
N GLY A 27 19.92 -6.56 -13.97
CA GLY A 27 18.61 -5.90 -13.86
C GLY A 27 18.71 -4.41 -13.50
N GLN A 28 17.57 -3.76 -13.37
CA GLN A 28 17.48 -2.34 -13.01
C GLN A 28 16.30 -2.07 -12.07
N TRP A 29 16.48 -1.11 -11.16
CA TRP A 29 15.39 -0.54 -10.38
C TRP A 29 14.51 0.33 -11.29
N GLN A 30 13.19 0.20 -11.18
CA GLN A 30 12.21 1.00 -11.90
C GLN A 30 11.22 1.62 -10.91
N PRO A 31 10.82 2.90 -11.09
CA PRO A 31 9.80 3.52 -10.27
C PRO A 31 8.47 2.76 -10.32
N ALA A 32 7.84 2.60 -9.16
CA ALA A 32 6.49 2.08 -9.01
C ALA A 32 5.84 2.69 -7.76
N ALA A 33 4.65 2.23 -7.39
CA ALA A 33 3.98 2.66 -6.18
C ALA A 33 3.35 1.48 -5.45
N ARG A 34 3.10 1.71 -4.16
CA ARG A 34 2.35 0.83 -3.28
C ARG A 34 1.05 1.50 -2.87
N LEU A 35 -0.06 0.83 -3.11
CA LEU A 35 -1.35 1.15 -2.52
C LEU A 35 -1.55 0.29 -1.27
N THR A 36 -1.64 0.93 -0.11
CA THR A 36 -1.93 0.27 1.16
C THR A 36 -3.36 0.57 1.56
N VAL A 37 -4.15 -0.47 1.78
CA VAL A 37 -5.53 -0.42 2.22
C VAL A 37 -5.60 -1.01 3.62
N LEU A 38 -6.14 -0.25 4.56
CA LEU A 38 -6.37 -0.67 5.95
C LEU A 38 -7.86 -0.90 6.15
N LEU A 39 -8.23 -2.10 6.57
CA LEU A 39 -9.61 -2.55 6.73
C LEU A 39 -9.70 -3.59 7.85
N ASP A 40 -10.90 -3.88 8.32
CA ASP A 40 -11.14 -4.93 9.31
C ASP A 40 -11.55 -6.24 8.62
N GLU A 41 -11.36 -7.38 9.29
CA GLU A 41 -11.67 -8.70 8.71
C GLU A 41 -13.16 -8.91 8.41
N ASP A 42 -14.05 -8.23 9.12
CA ASP A 42 -15.50 -8.27 8.90
C ASP A 42 -16.02 -7.22 7.91
N ASP A 43 -15.15 -6.37 7.36
CA ASP A 43 -15.56 -5.45 6.30
C ASP A 43 -16.10 -6.24 5.10
N LYS A 44 -17.28 -5.84 4.62
CA LYS A 44 -18.01 -6.56 3.57
C LYS A 44 -18.34 -5.65 2.40
N TRP A 45 -18.20 -6.24 1.21
CA TRP A 45 -18.84 -5.75 0.00
C TRP A 45 -20.00 -6.66 -0.36
N ARG A 46 -21.24 -6.17 -0.24
CA ARG A 46 -22.45 -6.98 -0.46
C ARG A 46 -22.46 -8.25 0.41
N HIS A 47 -22.14 -9.40 -0.17
CA HIS A 47 -22.12 -10.70 0.50
C HIS A 47 -20.72 -11.33 0.54
N THR A 48 -19.68 -10.60 0.11
CA THR A 48 -18.30 -11.05 0.09
C THR A 48 -17.45 -10.23 1.07
N PRO A 49 -16.40 -10.81 1.66
CA PRO A 49 -15.40 -10.02 2.39
C PRO A 49 -14.79 -8.94 1.47
N LEU A 50 -14.70 -7.71 1.96
CA LEU A 50 -14.25 -6.56 1.17
C LEU A 50 -12.83 -6.76 0.63
N TYR A 51 -11.92 -7.30 1.46
CA TYR A 51 -10.55 -7.61 1.00
C TYR A 51 -10.55 -8.59 -0.19
N ALA A 52 -11.44 -9.57 -0.20
CA ALA A 52 -11.51 -10.60 -1.23
C ALA A 52 -12.04 -10.01 -2.54
N GLU A 53 -13.03 -9.13 -2.46
CA GLU A 53 -13.53 -8.37 -3.60
C GLU A 53 -12.42 -7.51 -4.21
N ILE A 54 -11.68 -6.74 -3.40
CA ILE A 54 -10.58 -5.89 -3.87
C ILE A 54 -9.51 -6.73 -4.58
N VAL A 55 -9.09 -7.85 -3.98
CA VAL A 55 -8.10 -8.76 -4.61
C VAL A 55 -8.61 -9.33 -5.93
N SER A 56 -9.88 -9.73 -6.00
CA SER A 56 -10.48 -10.25 -7.23
C SER A 56 -10.44 -9.20 -8.34
N ARG A 57 -10.91 -7.98 -8.07
CA ARG A 57 -10.92 -6.91 -9.08
C ARG A 57 -9.54 -6.45 -9.49
N ALA A 58 -8.59 -6.43 -8.54
CA ALA A 58 -7.19 -6.12 -8.83
C ALA A 58 -6.59 -7.13 -9.81
N ARG A 59 -6.84 -8.42 -9.57
CA ARG A 59 -6.43 -9.51 -10.47
C ARG A 59 -7.10 -9.40 -11.84
N ASP A 60 -8.41 -9.14 -11.89
CA ASP A 60 -9.16 -9.04 -13.14
C ASP A 60 -8.75 -7.80 -13.97
N THR A 61 -8.32 -6.72 -13.31
CA THR A 61 -7.73 -5.52 -13.95
C THR A 61 -6.29 -5.78 -14.47
N GLY A 62 -5.67 -6.87 -14.03
CA GLY A 62 -4.30 -7.23 -14.41
C GLY A 62 -3.23 -6.44 -13.68
N LEU A 63 -3.51 -5.97 -12.45
CA LEU A 63 -2.48 -5.35 -11.62
C LEU A 63 -1.37 -6.37 -11.28
N ALA A 64 -0.14 -5.89 -11.10
CA ALA A 64 1.06 -6.73 -11.00
C ALA A 64 1.04 -7.66 -9.78
N GLY A 65 0.46 -7.23 -8.67
CA GLY A 65 0.23 -8.10 -7.52
C GLY A 65 -0.55 -7.45 -6.38
N ALA A 66 -1.19 -8.30 -5.58
CA ALA A 66 -1.86 -7.92 -4.35
C ALA A 66 -1.59 -8.97 -3.26
N SER A 67 -1.40 -8.52 -2.03
CA SER A 67 -1.16 -9.36 -0.85
C SER A 67 -1.98 -8.84 0.33
N VAL A 68 -2.47 -9.74 1.18
CA VAL A 68 -3.22 -9.41 2.40
C VAL A 68 -2.49 -10.00 3.60
N TRP A 69 -2.30 -9.20 4.65
CA TRP A 69 -1.81 -9.66 5.94
C TRP A 69 -2.85 -9.40 7.01
N ARG A 70 -2.97 -10.33 7.95
CA ARG A 70 -3.76 -10.18 9.17
C ARG A 70 -2.86 -9.73 10.32
N GLY A 71 -3.20 -8.61 10.94
CA GLY A 71 -2.55 -8.14 12.16
C GLY A 71 -3.07 -8.87 13.39
N ILE A 72 -2.30 -8.80 14.49
CA ILE A 72 -2.65 -9.40 15.78
C ILE A 72 -3.56 -8.45 16.58
N GLU A 73 -3.33 -7.14 16.42
CA GLU A 73 -4.08 -6.07 17.04
C GLU A 73 -4.00 -4.78 16.24
N GLY A 74 -5.00 -3.91 16.36
CA GLY A 74 -5.06 -2.61 15.67
C GLY A 74 -6.22 -1.76 16.14
N TYR A 75 -6.23 -0.49 15.76
CA TYR A 75 -7.35 0.42 15.96
C TYR A 75 -7.51 1.30 14.72
N GLY A 76 -8.76 1.67 14.42
CA GLY A 76 -9.12 2.53 13.30
C GLY A 76 -9.98 3.71 13.74
N ALA A 77 -10.87 4.18 12.85
CA ALA A 77 -11.75 5.32 13.11
C ALA A 77 -12.65 5.14 14.36
N SER A 78 -12.97 3.90 14.72
CA SER A 78 -13.76 3.57 15.91
C SER A 78 -13.01 3.78 17.24
N SER A 79 -11.69 3.96 17.20
CA SER A 79 -10.78 3.97 18.36
C SER A 79 -10.86 2.71 19.25
N ARG A 80 -11.54 1.64 18.79
CA ARG A 80 -11.60 0.37 19.51
C ARG A 80 -10.35 -0.43 19.19
N ILE A 81 -9.73 -1.02 20.22
CA ILE A 81 -8.63 -1.95 20.04
C ILE A 81 -9.24 -3.30 19.66
N HIS A 82 -8.91 -3.75 18.47
CA HIS A 82 -9.20 -5.09 18.00
C HIS A 82 -8.02 -5.99 18.35
N THR A 83 -8.25 -7.13 18.99
CA THR A 83 -7.18 -8.03 19.44
C THR A 83 -7.68 -9.46 19.58
N THR A 84 -6.78 -10.43 19.43
CA THR A 84 -7.06 -11.87 19.61
C THR A 84 -7.23 -12.31 21.07
N ARG A 85 -7.01 -11.42 22.04
CA ARG A 85 -6.85 -11.79 23.47
C ARG A 85 -8.15 -11.98 24.24
N ILE A 86 -9.31 -11.71 23.65
CA ILE A 86 -10.62 -11.83 24.30
C ILE A 86 -11.42 -12.88 23.52
N LEU A 87 -11.72 -14.01 24.17
CA LEU A 87 -12.18 -15.27 23.57
C LEU A 87 -13.45 -15.21 22.69
N ASP A 88 -14.16 -14.07 22.61
CA ASP A 88 -15.45 -13.96 21.93
C ASP A 88 -15.54 -12.84 20.86
N MET A 89 -14.41 -12.24 20.44
CA MET A 89 -14.42 -11.10 19.49
C MET A 89 -13.30 -11.11 18.43
N ALA A 90 -12.91 -12.28 17.91
CA ALA A 90 -11.89 -12.38 16.85
C ALA A 90 -12.35 -11.83 15.48
N ASP A 91 -13.58 -11.34 15.36
CA ASP A 91 -14.21 -10.98 14.08
C ASP A 91 -13.78 -9.62 13.53
N HIS A 92 -12.93 -8.86 14.22
CA HIS A 92 -12.57 -7.50 13.80
C HIS A 92 -11.05 -7.30 13.69
N LEU A 93 -10.29 -8.35 13.39
CA LEU A 93 -8.83 -8.21 13.31
C LEU A 93 -8.45 -7.28 12.15
N PRO A 94 -7.43 -6.43 12.33
CA PRO A 94 -7.00 -5.53 11.27
C PRO A 94 -6.39 -6.33 10.12
N LEU A 95 -6.80 -6.00 8.92
CA LEU A 95 -6.19 -6.44 7.67
C LEU A 95 -5.41 -5.28 7.04
N VAL A 96 -4.28 -5.62 6.45
CA VAL A 96 -3.53 -4.75 5.55
C VAL A 96 -3.54 -5.41 4.19
N LEU A 97 -4.15 -4.77 3.19
CA LEU A 97 -4.07 -5.18 1.80
C LEU A 97 -3.11 -4.23 1.07
N MET A 98 -2.10 -4.81 0.41
CA MET A 98 -1.12 -4.07 -0.36
C MET A 98 -1.21 -4.46 -1.83
N LEU A 99 -1.33 -3.47 -2.70
CA LEU A 99 -1.14 -3.62 -4.13
C LEU A 99 0.13 -2.89 -4.55
N VAL A 100 0.85 -3.44 -5.52
CA VAL A 100 2.04 -2.81 -6.08
C VAL A 100 1.90 -2.80 -7.60
N ASP A 101 2.04 -1.64 -8.21
CA ASP A 101 2.01 -1.42 -9.66
C ASP A 101 2.52 -0.01 -9.99
N GLU A 102 2.41 0.39 -11.26
CA GLU A 102 2.57 1.78 -11.69
C GLU A 102 1.57 2.70 -10.97
N PRO A 103 1.99 3.91 -10.53
CA PRO A 103 1.13 4.82 -9.77
C PRO A 103 -0.16 5.20 -10.51
N GLU A 104 -0.10 5.35 -11.83
CA GLU A 104 -1.26 5.67 -12.67
C GLU A 104 -2.28 4.52 -12.68
N ARG A 105 -1.80 3.27 -12.76
CA ARG A 105 -2.65 2.07 -12.75
C ARG A 105 -3.32 1.88 -11.38
N LEU A 106 -2.60 2.14 -10.30
CA LEU A 106 -3.18 2.10 -8.94
C LEU A 106 -4.23 3.18 -8.73
N ARG A 107 -3.99 4.42 -9.19
CA ARG A 107 -4.98 5.50 -9.12
C ARG A 107 -6.23 5.18 -9.93
N ALA A 108 -6.06 4.74 -11.18
CA ALA A 108 -7.16 4.35 -12.05
C ALA A 108 -7.98 3.20 -11.44
N PHE A 109 -7.32 2.22 -10.80
CA PHE A 109 -8.01 1.14 -10.10
C PHE A 109 -8.89 1.66 -8.96
N VAL A 110 -8.38 2.57 -8.12
CA VAL A 110 -9.17 3.17 -7.04
C VAL A 110 -10.34 3.98 -7.58
N GLU A 111 -10.10 4.81 -8.60
CA GLU A 111 -11.14 5.67 -9.21
C GLU A 111 -12.26 4.85 -9.85
N GLN A 112 -11.93 3.76 -10.55
CA GLN A 112 -12.90 2.86 -11.20
C GLN A 112 -13.69 2.01 -10.20
N ASN A 113 -13.16 1.81 -8.98
CA ASN A 113 -13.76 1.00 -7.94
C ASN A 113 -14.00 1.81 -6.66
N ALA A 114 -14.28 3.12 -6.81
CA ALA A 114 -14.35 4.07 -5.69
C ALA A 114 -15.36 3.65 -4.61
N GLU A 115 -16.39 2.91 -4.99
CA GLU A 115 -17.41 2.36 -4.08
C GLU A 115 -16.86 1.34 -3.08
N LEU A 116 -15.73 0.70 -3.37
CA LEU A 116 -15.06 -0.22 -2.42
C LEU A 116 -14.28 0.53 -1.34
N PHE A 117 -13.94 1.80 -1.57
CA PHE A 117 -13.00 2.57 -0.74
C PHE A 117 -13.67 3.66 0.10
N THR A 118 -15.01 3.71 0.13
CA THR A 118 -15.76 4.83 0.74
C THR A 118 -15.57 4.97 2.25
N THR A 119 -15.30 3.86 2.95
CA THR A 119 -15.26 3.80 4.42
C THR A 119 -13.90 3.37 4.97
N ILE A 120 -12.95 3.06 4.10
CA ILE A 120 -11.65 2.49 4.48
C ILE A 120 -10.51 3.45 4.14
N ASN A 121 -9.41 3.34 4.88
CA ASN A 121 -8.25 4.19 4.66
C ASN A 121 -7.37 3.61 3.56
N VAL A 122 -7.04 4.46 2.58
CA VAL A 122 -6.20 4.11 1.45
C VAL A 122 -5.03 5.09 1.37
N ALA A 123 -3.81 4.58 1.30
CA ALA A 123 -2.59 5.36 1.16
C ALA A 123 -1.80 4.91 -0.06
N LEU A 124 -1.27 5.87 -0.83
CA LEU A 124 -0.34 5.61 -1.92
C LEU A 124 1.05 6.08 -1.51
N SER A 125 2.08 5.24 -1.68
CA SER A 125 3.48 5.59 -1.42
C SER A 125 4.36 5.22 -2.60
N PRO A 126 5.34 6.06 -2.99
CA PRO A 126 6.30 5.69 -4.03
C PRO A 126 7.22 4.56 -3.54
N LEU A 127 7.67 3.71 -4.47
CA LEU A 127 8.72 2.72 -4.26
C LEU A 127 9.48 2.45 -5.57
N GLU A 128 10.49 1.59 -5.51
CA GLU A 128 11.16 1.06 -6.70
C GLU A 128 11.05 -0.47 -6.71
N LEU A 129 10.85 -1.04 -7.89
CA LEU A 129 10.87 -2.48 -8.13
C LEU A 129 12.15 -2.88 -8.85
N TRP A 130 12.76 -3.99 -8.42
CA TRP A 130 13.87 -4.58 -9.14
C TRP A 130 13.35 -5.41 -10.32
N HIS A 131 13.70 -4.99 -11.54
CA HIS A 131 13.45 -5.75 -12.75
C HIS A 131 14.75 -6.45 -13.15
N GLY A 132 14.81 -7.77 -12.94
CA GLY A 132 15.94 -8.57 -13.41
C GLY A 132 16.05 -8.52 -14.93
N ALA A 133 17.27 -8.66 -15.46
CA ALA A 133 17.43 -9.09 -16.85
C ALA A 133 16.73 -10.45 -16.96
N ALA A 134 15.75 -10.55 -17.87
CA ALA A 134 14.76 -11.62 -17.93
C ALA A 134 15.30 -13.01 -17.57
N ARG A 135 14.54 -13.77 -16.77
CA ARG A 135 14.68 -15.23 -16.75
C ARG A 135 14.07 -15.83 -18.00
#